data_AF-A0A0Q7ND63-F1
#
_entry.id   AF-A0A0Q7ND63-F1
#
_cell.length_a   1.000
_cell.length_b   1.000
_cell.length_c   1.000
_cell.angle_alpha   90.00
_cell.angle_beta   90.00
_cell.angle_gamma   90.00
#
_symmetry.space_group_name_H-M   'P 1'
#
loop_
_entity.id
_entity.type
_entity.pdbx_description
1 polymer ?
#
loop_
_entity_poly.entity_id
_entity_poly.type
_entity_poly.pdbx_seq_one_letter_code
_entity_poly.pdbx_strand_id
1 'polypeptide(L)'
;MIDKDPSGPERYRLLATYLAGRSVGIAELPAGGTPYTNGQIVFVSGDGTGTGTEQRREVLVQSALLGAGSLDPALVKSLRGRPSTARRYLALEGHRVLAELAGRLPLAAGLDLEGEPSTASAAESLAAAKGKRKVDEPPEWFGTIKPSQLVASDPGPGGRASDRELRLEFDLSEIPEADDEVEDNVEKSEESKILKLFENPLFSGKSVMDFFRKTMGNSRSDGDGPAGAEAPVSAVRRARMVGPNARPLPTRIKFTDADKPGAAAGIGGALYPEWDVFNDRYKPQWCRVVDFPLTVPTDISAARVPEDDVLRRRLARVGLGPKVLRGRPDGDELDIEALIDLFVDLRSGYSRPENVYLEHRKLERNLGVMILLDASGSATDADLEGLSVHEHQRRAAATMAVTLEELGDRVAVYAFRSEGRHAVYLPAIKTFDQRFGAVGRARLNQLQPSNYTRLGAGIRGAGEILKNQAGTQNRLLVVLSDGCPYDDGYEGRYAEADAAKALEELRAEGVACLCLSIGSTTPADALARVFGSAGHANAATLSELSPHMDELFLSSLRELAAPTPR
;
A
#
# COMPACT_ATOMS: atom_id res chain seq x y z
N MET A 1 16.98 -7.99 13.05
CA MET A 1 18.13 -7.06 12.99
C MET A 1 19.06 -7.61 11.93
N ILE A 2 19.05 -7.03 10.73
CA ILE A 2 19.98 -7.39 9.67
C ILE A 2 21.08 -6.33 9.70
N ASP A 3 22.28 -6.79 9.97
CA ASP A 3 23.52 -6.03 9.98
C ASP A 3 23.76 -5.48 8.56
N LYS A 4 23.50 -4.18 8.35
CA LYS A 4 23.85 -3.49 7.11
C LYS A 4 25.31 -3.10 7.19
N ASP A 5 26.04 -3.43 6.14
CA ASP A 5 27.45 -3.13 5.91
C ASP A 5 27.90 -1.78 6.53
N PRO A 6 28.85 -1.76 7.50
CA PRO A 6 29.28 -0.54 8.20
C PRO A 6 30.02 0.47 7.29
N SER A 7 30.31 0.11 6.04
CA SER A 7 30.97 0.98 5.06
C SER A 7 30.05 1.89 4.23
N GLY A 8 28.73 1.69 4.25
CA GLY A 8 27.81 2.49 3.44
C GLY A 8 27.61 3.94 3.93
N PRO A 9 27.09 4.85 3.08
CA PRO A 9 26.88 6.27 3.44
C PRO A 9 25.84 6.47 4.58
N GLU A 10 25.03 5.46 4.88
CA GLU A 10 24.11 5.39 6.03
C GLU A 10 24.81 5.64 7.38
N ARG A 11 26.12 5.40 7.48
CA ARG A 11 26.91 5.72 8.69
C ARG A 11 26.84 7.19 9.09
N TYR A 12 26.54 8.10 8.15
CA TYR A 12 26.40 9.54 8.43
C TYR A 12 24.98 9.95 8.84
N ARG A 13 24.02 9.01 8.94
CA ARG A 13 22.62 9.32 9.22
C ARG A 13 22.41 10.09 10.51
N LEU A 14 23.17 9.76 11.55
CA LEU A 14 23.14 10.47 12.83
C LEU A 14 23.61 11.92 12.69
N LEU A 15 24.70 12.15 11.93
CA LEU A 15 25.20 13.48 11.63
C LEU A 15 24.16 14.30 10.83
N ALA A 16 23.58 13.69 9.78
CA ALA A 16 22.56 14.34 8.96
C ALA A 16 21.32 14.75 9.77
N THR A 17 20.84 13.84 10.62
CA THR A 17 19.67 14.07 11.48
C THR A 17 19.95 15.17 12.53
N TYR A 18 21.15 15.18 13.12
CA TYR A 18 21.55 16.22 14.05
C TYR A 18 21.62 17.60 13.39
N LEU A 19 22.23 17.69 12.21
CA LEU A 19 22.38 18.93 11.46
C LEU A 19 21.06 19.48 10.94
N ALA A 20 20.18 18.61 10.42
CA ALA A 20 18.90 19.01 9.86
C ALA A 20 17.85 19.33 10.94
N GLY A 21 18.11 18.99 12.21
CA GLY A 21 17.14 19.17 13.31
C GLY A 21 15.89 18.30 13.20
N ARG A 22 15.88 17.33 12.27
CA ARG A 22 14.79 16.38 11.98
C ARG A 22 15.34 15.08 11.43
N SER A 23 14.56 14.01 11.48
CA SER A 23 14.98 12.72 10.90
C SER A 23 15.20 12.85 9.39
N VAL A 24 16.43 12.57 8.95
CA VAL A 24 16.83 12.61 7.53
C VAL A 24 17.53 11.31 7.17
N GLY A 25 17.12 10.69 6.07
CA GLY A 25 17.76 9.49 5.51
C GLY A 25 18.97 9.85 4.64
N ILE A 26 19.82 8.86 4.34
CA ILE A 26 20.96 9.03 3.43
C ILE A 26 20.90 7.95 2.36
N ALA A 27 21.07 8.35 1.11
CA ALA A 27 21.10 7.43 -0.02
C ALA A 27 22.28 7.74 -0.95
N GLU A 28 22.79 6.71 -1.60
CA GLU A 28 23.88 6.82 -2.58
C GLU A 28 23.31 7.03 -3.99
N LEU A 29 23.91 7.93 -4.76
CA LEU A 29 23.59 8.13 -6.17
C LEU A 29 24.43 7.19 -7.05
N PRO A 30 23.93 6.83 -8.25
CA PRO A 30 24.74 6.18 -9.27
C PRO A 30 26.02 7.00 -9.57
N ALA A 31 27.08 6.31 -10.00
CA ALA A 31 28.38 6.93 -10.29
C ALA A 31 28.24 8.16 -11.21
N GLY A 32 28.84 9.29 -10.80
CA GLY A 32 28.75 10.58 -11.50
C GLY A 32 27.53 11.44 -11.14
N GLY A 33 26.69 11.00 -10.19
CA GLY A 33 25.59 11.81 -9.66
C GLY A 33 26.07 12.97 -8.78
N THR A 34 25.52 14.17 -9.00
CA THR A 34 25.77 15.34 -8.13
C THR A 34 24.92 15.27 -6.86
N PRO A 35 25.48 15.53 -5.67
CA PRO A 35 24.74 15.42 -4.41
C PRO A 35 23.60 16.44 -4.33
N TYR A 36 22.49 16.06 -3.69
CA TYR A 36 21.34 16.94 -3.47
C TYR A 36 20.46 16.41 -2.34
N THR A 37 19.48 17.20 -1.89
CA THR A 37 18.45 16.75 -0.95
C THR A 37 17.04 17.00 -1.50
N ASN A 38 16.12 16.09 -1.19
CA ASN A 38 14.68 16.27 -1.40
C ASN A 38 13.95 16.68 -0.11
N GLY A 39 14.69 17.08 0.93
CA GLY A 39 14.14 17.46 2.23
C GLY A 39 14.04 16.30 3.22
N GLN A 40 13.86 15.06 2.77
CA GLN A 40 13.75 13.87 3.62
C GLN A 40 14.98 12.95 3.55
N ILE A 41 15.63 12.91 2.39
CA ILE A 41 16.81 12.09 2.10
C ILE A 41 17.90 12.99 1.51
N VAL A 42 19.11 12.88 2.03
CA VAL A 42 20.31 13.45 1.43
C VAL A 42 20.94 12.40 0.52
N PHE A 43 21.05 12.74 -0.76
CA PHE A 43 21.65 11.93 -1.79
C PHE A 43 23.12 12.33 -1.96
N VAL A 44 24.04 11.39 -1.73
CA VAL A 44 25.50 11.59 -1.82
C VAL A 44 26.07 10.91 -3.07
N SER A 45 27.26 11.31 -3.48
CA SER A 45 27.98 10.66 -4.59
C SER A 45 28.32 9.20 -4.26
N GLY A 46 28.13 8.32 -5.25
CA GLY A 46 28.47 6.90 -5.14
C GLY A 46 29.89 6.56 -5.58
N ASP A 47 30.38 5.40 -5.12
CA ASP A 47 31.79 4.95 -5.09
C ASP A 47 32.45 4.72 -6.49
N GLY A 48 32.44 5.74 -7.35
CA GLY A 48 33.31 5.89 -8.52
C GLY A 48 34.33 7.03 -8.40
N THR A 49 34.11 7.96 -7.46
CA THR A 49 34.97 9.15 -7.26
C THR A 49 35.12 9.62 -5.80
N GLY A 50 34.17 9.29 -4.90
CA GLY A 50 34.14 9.84 -3.55
C GLY A 50 34.92 9.02 -2.51
N THR A 51 35.89 9.64 -1.83
CA THR A 51 36.43 9.06 -0.58
C THR A 51 35.41 9.23 0.56
N GLY A 52 35.44 8.42 1.62
CA GLY A 52 34.59 8.61 2.81
C GLY A 52 34.78 9.96 3.55
N THR A 53 35.69 10.81 3.08
CA THR A 53 35.79 12.20 3.50
C THR A 53 34.87 13.09 2.67
N GLU A 54 34.73 12.83 1.38
CA GLU A 54 33.93 13.60 0.43
C GLU A 54 32.42 13.45 0.68
N GLN A 55 31.92 12.21 0.76
CA GLN A 55 30.52 11.93 1.13
C GLN A 55 30.14 12.63 2.46
N ARG A 56 31.08 12.70 3.41
CA ARG A 56 30.85 13.39 4.69
C ARG A 56 30.69 14.90 4.51
N ARG A 57 31.45 15.52 3.61
CA ARG A 57 31.32 16.95 3.29
C ARG A 57 29.99 17.24 2.60
N GLU A 58 29.58 16.37 1.68
CA GLU A 58 28.30 16.47 0.98
C GLU A 58 27.11 16.38 1.96
N VAL A 59 27.13 15.38 2.86
CA VAL A 59 26.13 15.26 3.94
C VAL A 59 26.09 16.52 4.79
N LEU A 60 27.27 17.03 5.16
CA LEU A 60 27.39 18.19 6.03
C LEU A 60 26.73 19.43 5.41
N VAL A 61 27.00 19.75 4.14
CA VAL A 61 26.36 20.89 3.44
C VAL A 61 24.86 20.69 3.29
N GLN A 62 24.45 19.55 2.74
CA GLN A 62 23.05 19.32 2.40
C GLN A 62 22.17 19.29 3.66
N SER A 63 22.65 18.68 4.75
CA SER A 63 21.91 18.68 6.02
C SER A 63 21.96 20.03 6.73
N ALA A 64 23.05 20.78 6.63
CA ALA A 64 23.11 22.11 7.23
C ALA A 64 22.17 23.10 6.51
N LEU A 65 22.05 23.02 5.18
CA LEU A 65 21.07 23.81 4.41
C LEU A 65 19.62 23.52 4.84
N LEU A 66 19.32 22.26 5.20
CA LEU A 66 18.01 21.91 5.75
C LEU A 66 17.81 22.49 7.16
N GLY A 67 18.79 22.32 8.05
CA GLY A 67 18.71 22.79 9.44
C GLY A 67 18.65 24.31 9.58
N ALA A 68 19.25 25.04 8.64
CA ALA A 68 19.21 26.49 8.59
C ALA A 68 17.90 27.06 7.97
N GLY A 69 16.99 26.20 7.49
CA GLY A 69 15.76 26.64 6.81
C GLY A 69 16.02 27.24 5.41
N SER A 70 17.24 27.10 4.88
CA SER A 70 17.65 27.66 3.59
C SER A 70 16.95 27.04 2.39
N LEU A 71 16.31 25.88 2.59
CA LEU A 71 15.57 25.16 1.56
C LEU A 71 14.05 25.26 1.75
N ASP A 72 13.56 26.29 2.46
CA ASP A 72 12.14 26.59 2.61
C ASP A 72 11.45 26.71 1.22
N PRO A 73 10.28 26.06 1.02
CA PRO A 73 9.52 26.15 -0.23
C PRO A 73 9.31 27.58 -0.75
N ALA A 74 9.12 28.57 0.12
CA ALA A 74 8.93 29.96 -0.29
C ALA A 74 10.17 30.55 -1.00
N LEU A 75 11.37 30.22 -0.51
CA LEU A 75 12.63 30.65 -1.12
C LEU A 75 12.92 29.86 -2.40
N VAL A 76 12.74 28.54 -2.32
CA VAL A 76 13.12 27.58 -3.36
C VAL A 76 12.19 27.64 -4.58
N LYS A 77 10.89 27.98 -4.41
CA LYS A 77 9.97 28.25 -5.52
C LYS A 77 10.55 29.26 -6.52
N SER A 78 11.23 30.29 -6.02
CA SER A 78 11.79 31.35 -6.87
C SER A 78 13.07 30.95 -7.64
N LEU A 79 13.61 29.76 -7.37
CA LEU A 79 14.74 29.15 -8.08
C LEU A 79 14.28 28.16 -9.17
N ARG A 80 12.99 27.82 -9.23
CA ARG A 80 12.43 26.90 -10.22
C ARG A 80 12.65 27.45 -11.63
N GLY A 81 13.14 26.60 -12.54
CA GLY A 81 13.47 26.97 -13.92
C GLY A 81 14.71 27.87 -14.07
N ARG A 82 15.46 28.17 -12.99
CA ARG A 82 16.60 29.11 -13.00
C ARG A 82 17.88 28.45 -12.46
N PRO A 83 18.51 27.51 -13.20
CA PRO A 83 19.63 26.72 -12.71
C PRO A 83 20.88 27.56 -12.38
N SER A 84 21.14 28.63 -13.14
CA SER A 84 22.26 29.54 -12.87
C SER A 84 22.07 30.32 -11.57
N THR A 85 20.85 30.81 -11.29
CA THR A 85 20.50 31.46 -10.03
C THR A 85 20.56 30.47 -8.87
N ALA A 86 20.09 29.22 -9.05
CA ALA A 86 20.16 28.19 -8.02
C ALA A 86 21.60 27.82 -7.64
N ARG A 87 22.51 27.74 -8.63
CA ARG A 87 23.94 27.50 -8.39
C ARG A 87 24.61 28.65 -7.64
N ARG A 88 24.29 29.90 -8.00
CA ARG A 88 24.76 31.11 -7.27
C ARG A 88 24.21 31.18 -5.86
N TYR A 89 22.94 30.81 -5.67
CA TYR A 89 22.32 30.73 -4.35
C TYR A 89 23.00 29.69 -3.47
N LEU A 90 23.24 28.48 -4.01
CA LEU A 90 23.95 27.41 -3.31
C LEU A 90 25.37 27.83 -2.88
N ALA A 91 26.07 28.59 -3.72
CA ALA A 91 27.38 29.12 -3.36
C ALA A 91 27.30 30.06 -2.16
N LEU A 92 26.46 31.09 -2.21
CA LEU A 92 26.34 32.07 -1.12
C LEU A 92 25.83 31.42 0.17
N GLU A 93 24.77 30.63 0.05
CA GLU A 93 24.07 30.08 1.20
C GLU A 93 24.81 28.89 1.83
N GLY A 94 25.47 28.06 1.01
CA GLY A 94 26.33 27.00 1.52
C GLY A 94 27.50 27.56 2.34
N HIS A 95 28.16 28.63 1.87
CA HIS A 95 29.20 29.31 2.64
C HIS A 95 28.67 29.90 3.95
N ARG A 96 27.52 30.60 3.90
CA ARG A 96 26.89 31.19 5.08
C ARG A 96 26.58 30.14 6.16
N VAL A 97 25.91 29.06 5.75
CA VAL A 97 25.47 28.01 6.66
C VAL A 97 26.65 27.24 7.25
N LEU A 98 27.68 26.96 6.45
CA LEU A 98 28.89 26.31 6.94
C LEU A 98 29.69 27.20 7.91
N ALA A 99 29.78 28.50 7.64
CA ALA A 99 30.43 29.45 8.54
C ALA A 99 29.69 29.56 9.88
N GLU A 100 28.36 29.58 9.86
CA GLU A 100 27.54 29.54 11.08
C GLU A 100 27.75 28.23 11.86
N LEU A 101 27.84 27.11 11.15
CA LEU A 101 28.03 25.77 11.74
C LEU A 101 29.45 25.58 12.30
N ALA A 102 30.47 26.21 11.71
CA ALA A 102 31.86 26.13 12.17
C ALA A 102 32.04 26.62 13.61
N GLY A 103 31.20 27.54 14.09
CA GLY A 103 31.19 27.97 15.49
C GLY A 103 30.67 26.92 16.49
N ARG A 104 30.01 25.85 16.01
CA ARG A 104 29.39 24.80 16.84
C ARG A 104 29.95 23.41 16.59
N LEU A 105 30.52 23.15 15.41
CA LEU A 105 31.04 21.84 15.02
C LEU A 105 32.45 21.95 14.45
N PRO A 106 33.46 21.33 15.11
CA PRO A 106 34.84 21.28 14.61
C PRO A 106 34.96 20.68 13.21
N LEU A 107 34.04 19.77 12.85
CA LEU A 107 33.99 19.13 11.54
C LEU A 107 33.69 20.13 10.40
N ALA A 108 32.90 21.17 10.67
CA ALA A 108 32.60 22.24 9.71
C ALA A 108 33.75 23.26 9.66
N ALA A 109 34.40 23.52 10.80
CA ALA A 109 35.57 24.40 10.86
C ALA A 109 36.76 23.88 10.04
N GLY A 110 36.92 22.55 9.94
CA GLY A 110 37.98 21.91 9.14
C GLY A 110 37.77 21.88 7.62
N LEU A 111 36.78 22.61 7.08
CA LEU A 111 36.50 22.69 5.64
C LEU A 111 37.24 23.83 4.93
N ASP A 112 37.90 24.74 5.68
CA ASP A 112 38.70 25.88 5.18
C ASP A 112 38.08 26.58 3.96
N LEU A 113 36.84 27.05 4.10
CA LEU A 113 36.24 27.92 3.09
C LEU A 113 36.89 29.29 3.15
N GLU A 114 37.41 29.79 2.03
CA GLU A 114 38.06 31.09 1.96
C GLU A 114 37.04 32.24 2.09
N GLY A 115 37.32 33.17 3.01
CA GLY A 115 36.57 34.42 3.17
C GLY A 115 35.38 34.37 4.13
N GLU A 116 34.95 35.54 4.60
CA GLU A 116 33.74 35.67 5.41
C GLU A 116 32.46 35.57 4.55
N PRO A 117 31.36 35.01 5.09
CA PRO A 117 30.11 34.92 4.37
C PRO A 117 29.60 36.32 3.99
N SER A 118 29.30 36.50 2.70
CA SER A 118 28.93 37.81 2.15
C SER A 118 27.46 38.22 2.38
N THR A 119 26.68 37.36 3.04
CA THR A 119 25.25 37.52 3.33
C THR A 119 24.93 37.05 4.75
N ALA A 120 23.95 37.69 5.40
CA ALA A 120 23.56 37.41 6.78
C ALA A 120 22.32 36.51 6.91
N SER A 121 21.54 36.33 5.83
CA SER A 121 20.33 35.50 5.83
C SER A 121 20.07 34.80 4.51
N ALA A 122 19.25 33.73 4.54
CA ALA A 122 18.84 33.00 3.34
C ALA A 122 18.10 33.88 2.32
N ALA A 123 17.30 34.85 2.77
CA ALA A 123 16.62 35.81 1.90
C ALA A 123 17.60 36.76 1.20
N GLU A 124 18.63 37.21 1.92
CA GLU A 124 19.69 38.06 1.35
C GLU A 124 20.57 37.28 0.36
N SER A 125 20.91 36.03 0.66
CA SER A 125 21.58 35.11 -0.26
C SER A 125 20.79 34.95 -1.57
N LEU A 126 19.46 34.83 -1.48
CA LEU A 126 18.59 34.72 -2.64
C LEU A 126 18.52 36.01 -3.47
N ALA A 127 18.45 37.16 -2.80
CA ALA A 127 18.48 38.46 -3.46
C ALA A 127 19.82 38.71 -4.17
N ALA A 128 20.93 38.40 -3.51
CA ALA A 128 22.28 38.51 -4.07
C ALA A 128 22.48 37.55 -5.27
N ALA A 129 21.94 36.33 -5.21
CA ALA A 129 21.98 35.37 -6.31
C ALA A 129 21.19 35.84 -7.55
N LYS A 130 20.08 36.58 -7.36
CA LYS A 130 19.29 37.19 -8.45
C LYS A 130 19.94 38.47 -9.01
N GLY A 131 20.82 39.11 -8.23
CA GLY A 131 21.49 40.35 -8.62
C GLY A 131 22.66 40.17 -9.61
N LYS A 132 23.31 41.29 -9.92
CA LYS A 132 24.49 41.35 -10.82
C LYS A 132 25.84 41.20 -10.09
N ARG A 133 25.83 41.00 -8.76
CA ARG A 133 27.05 40.85 -7.95
C ARG A 133 27.82 39.60 -8.41
N LYS A 134 29.13 39.71 -8.60
CA LYS A 134 29.98 38.55 -8.90
C LYS A 134 29.97 37.60 -7.69
N VAL A 135 29.70 36.32 -7.94
CA VAL A 135 29.65 35.24 -6.95
C VAL A 135 30.56 34.14 -7.47
N ASP A 136 31.47 33.65 -6.62
CA ASP A 136 32.37 32.56 -6.98
C ASP A 136 31.62 31.23 -7.08
N GLU A 137 32.13 30.30 -7.88
CA GLU A 137 31.45 29.02 -8.07
C GLU A 137 31.50 28.14 -6.81
N PRO A 138 30.40 27.44 -6.48
CA PRO A 138 30.42 26.51 -5.36
C PRO A 138 31.34 25.33 -5.68
N PRO A 139 32.07 24.79 -4.68
CA PRO A 139 32.78 23.54 -4.82
C PRO A 139 31.85 22.40 -5.28
N GLU A 140 32.37 21.41 -6.03
CA GLU A 140 31.54 20.32 -6.58
C GLU A 140 30.80 19.52 -5.50
N TRP A 141 31.42 19.34 -4.33
CA TRP A 141 30.84 18.66 -3.18
C TRP A 141 29.68 19.42 -2.50
N PHE A 142 29.41 20.67 -2.87
CA PHE A 142 28.16 21.34 -2.48
C PHE A 142 26.96 20.74 -3.19
N GLY A 143 27.14 20.17 -4.38
CA GLY A 143 26.08 19.53 -5.16
C GLY A 143 25.16 20.50 -5.88
N THR A 144 23.86 20.22 -5.85
CA THR A 144 22.84 20.99 -6.55
C THR A 144 21.55 21.11 -5.73
N ILE A 145 20.81 22.20 -5.96
CA ILE A 145 19.48 22.39 -5.39
C ILE A 145 18.47 21.99 -6.47
N LYS A 146 17.51 21.11 -6.13
CA LYS A 146 16.44 20.67 -7.02
C LYS A 146 15.08 21.21 -6.53
N PRO A 147 14.65 22.41 -6.97
CA PRO A 147 13.43 23.04 -6.46
C PRO A 147 12.15 22.22 -6.61
N SER A 148 12.02 21.47 -7.70
CA SER A 148 10.84 20.62 -7.95
C SER A 148 10.68 19.51 -6.91
N GLN A 149 11.78 19.01 -6.35
CA GLN A 149 11.74 17.94 -5.35
C GLN A 149 11.54 18.47 -3.92
N LEU A 150 11.84 19.74 -3.67
CA LEU A 150 11.71 20.39 -2.35
C LEU A 150 10.33 21.02 -2.14
N VAL A 151 9.65 21.44 -3.21
CA VAL A 151 8.29 22.03 -3.13
C VAL A 151 7.21 20.95 -3.11
N ALA A 152 7.51 19.74 -3.59
CA ALA A 152 6.59 18.60 -3.58
C ALA A 152 6.63 17.77 -2.28
N SER A 153 7.55 18.08 -1.38
CA SER A 153 7.78 17.33 -0.14
C SER A 153 7.04 17.96 1.04
N ASP A 154 6.11 17.22 1.63
CA ASP A 154 5.47 17.53 2.90
C ASP A 154 6.53 17.42 4.04
N PRO A 155 6.65 18.40 4.95
CA PRO A 155 7.52 18.26 6.11
C PRO A 155 6.95 17.14 7.00
N GLY A 156 7.53 15.95 6.87
CA GLY A 156 7.11 14.77 7.62
C GLY A 156 7.12 14.97 9.14
N PRO A 157 6.52 14.05 9.91
CA PRO A 157 6.28 14.24 11.34
C PRO A 157 7.59 14.33 12.14
N GLY A 158 7.64 15.27 13.09
CA GLY A 158 8.66 15.33 14.15
C GLY A 158 9.70 16.45 14.08
N GLY A 159 9.47 17.52 13.31
CA GLY A 159 10.31 18.72 13.32
C GLY A 159 10.01 19.67 14.50
N ARG A 160 10.99 20.48 14.92
CA ARG A 160 10.70 21.69 15.71
C ARG A 160 9.84 22.63 14.85
N ALA A 161 8.78 23.17 15.43
CA ALA A 161 7.93 24.15 14.76
C ALA A 161 8.78 25.32 14.24
N SER A 162 8.58 25.68 12.98
CA SER A 162 9.22 26.86 12.40
C SER A 162 8.70 28.13 13.09
N ASP A 163 9.50 29.20 13.08
CA ASP A 163 9.12 30.49 13.70
C ASP A 163 7.83 31.08 13.10
N ARG A 164 7.44 30.63 11.89
CA ARG A 164 6.19 30.97 11.20
C ARG A 164 5.00 30.15 11.71
N GLU A 165 5.19 28.86 11.98
CA GLU A 165 4.17 28.00 12.60
C GLU A 165 3.85 28.43 14.03
N LEU A 166 4.84 28.93 14.77
CA LEU A 166 4.65 29.52 16.10
C LEU A 166 3.87 30.84 16.07
N ARG A 167 3.84 31.54 14.93
CA ARG A 167 3.13 32.82 14.76
C ARG A 167 1.71 32.69 14.22
N LEU A 168 1.26 31.48 13.87
CA LEU A 168 -0.11 31.20 13.36
C LEU A 168 -0.52 32.13 12.19
N GLU A 169 0.44 32.56 11.37
CA GLU A 169 0.17 33.37 10.19
C GLU A 169 -0.15 32.44 9.00
N PHE A 170 -1.44 32.30 8.73
CA PHE A 170 -1.94 31.61 7.54
C PHE A 170 -2.01 32.58 6.37
N ASP A 171 -1.14 32.40 5.39
CA ASP A 171 -1.18 33.16 4.14
C ASP A 171 -2.11 32.45 3.15
N LEU A 172 -3.28 33.05 2.89
CA LEU A 172 -4.31 32.55 1.97
C LEU A 172 -3.86 32.50 0.49
N SER A 173 -2.63 32.95 0.22
CA SER A 173 -2.00 32.98 -1.10
C SER A 173 -1.34 31.64 -1.52
N GLU A 174 -1.33 30.62 -0.64
CA GLU A 174 -0.68 29.31 -0.90
C GLU A 174 -1.63 28.21 -1.41
N ILE A 175 -2.82 28.58 -1.90
CA ILE A 175 -3.64 27.65 -2.70
C ILE A 175 -2.97 27.54 -4.07
N PRO A 176 -2.61 26.35 -4.57
CA PRO A 176 -2.10 26.22 -5.92
C PRO A 176 -3.23 26.55 -6.89
N GLU A 177 -3.23 27.78 -7.43
CA GLU A 177 -3.93 28.04 -8.68
C GLU A 177 -3.30 27.13 -9.75
N ALA A 178 -4.16 26.47 -10.52
CA ALA A 178 -3.71 25.69 -11.66
C ALA A 178 -3.14 26.68 -12.69
N ASP A 179 -1.81 26.66 -12.87
CA ASP A 179 -1.13 27.39 -13.94
C ASP A 179 -1.61 26.83 -15.29
N ASP A 180 -2.56 27.52 -15.92
CA ASP A 180 -2.79 27.50 -17.36
C ASP A 180 -1.81 28.50 -18.01
N GLU A 181 -0.54 28.15 -18.11
CA GLU A 181 0.40 28.85 -19.01
C GLU A 181 0.55 28.04 -20.31
N VAL A 182 -0.31 28.33 -21.28
CA VAL A 182 -0.06 28.05 -22.69
C VAL A 182 0.53 29.32 -23.29
N GLU A 183 1.86 29.42 -23.33
CA GLU A 183 2.51 30.24 -24.35
C GLU A 183 2.54 29.42 -25.63
N ASP A 184 1.84 29.89 -26.68
CA ASP A 184 2.46 29.88 -28.00
C ASP A 184 1.87 30.93 -28.95
N ASN A 185 2.80 31.48 -29.73
CA ASN A 185 2.63 32.57 -30.66
C ASN A 185 1.65 32.29 -31.81
N VAL A 186 1.11 33.39 -32.33
CA VAL A 186 0.21 33.51 -33.49
C VAL A 186 0.86 32.98 -34.78
N GLU A 187 0.18 32.11 -35.56
CA GLU A 187 -0.28 32.38 -36.94
C GLU A 187 -1.02 31.20 -37.61
N LYS A 188 -2.21 31.52 -38.14
CA LYS A 188 -2.91 31.07 -39.37
C LYS A 188 -3.12 29.57 -39.68
N SER A 189 -4.42 29.23 -39.73
CA SER A 189 -5.16 28.41 -40.72
C SER A 189 -4.59 27.05 -41.15
N GLU A 190 -5.37 25.98 -40.92
CA GLU A 190 -6.10 25.31 -42.00
C GLU A 190 -7.09 24.27 -41.44
N GLU A 191 -8.18 24.09 -42.17
CA GLU A 191 -9.31 23.25 -41.84
C GLU A 191 -9.01 21.75 -41.98
N SER A 192 -9.83 20.94 -41.31
CA SER A 192 -10.67 19.89 -41.91
C SER A 192 -10.47 18.43 -41.48
N LYS A 193 -11.65 17.81 -41.28
CA LYS A 193 -12.03 16.40 -41.48
C LYS A 193 -11.62 15.41 -40.38
N ILE A 194 -12.56 15.14 -39.47
CA ILE A 194 -12.88 13.78 -38.95
C ILE A 194 -14.26 13.72 -38.24
N LEU A 195 -14.97 14.83 -38.01
CA LEU A 195 -16.28 14.81 -37.33
C LEU A 195 -17.48 15.24 -38.19
N LYS A 196 -17.53 14.77 -39.45
CA LYS A 196 -18.74 14.85 -40.30
C LYS A 196 -19.14 13.47 -40.83
N LEU A 197 -19.50 12.54 -39.93
CA LEU A 197 -19.98 11.23 -40.38
C LEU A 197 -21.08 10.59 -39.52
N PHE A 198 -21.83 11.33 -38.71
CA PHE A 198 -23.11 10.82 -38.20
C PHE A 198 -24.18 11.91 -38.17
N GLU A 199 -24.82 12.07 -39.33
CA GLU A 199 -26.12 12.69 -39.48
C GLU A 199 -27.21 11.73 -38.95
N ASN A 200 -28.11 12.28 -38.14
CA ASN A 200 -29.51 11.87 -37.95
C ASN A 200 -30.25 11.80 -39.31
N PRO A 201 -31.43 11.13 -39.52
CA PRO A 201 -32.67 11.43 -38.75
C PRO A 201 -33.86 10.40 -38.74
N LEU A 202 -34.96 10.83 -38.06
CA LEU A 202 -36.40 10.44 -38.12
C LEU A 202 -36.87 9.30 -37.15
N PHE A 203 -37.94 9.36 -36.34
CA PHE A 203 -39.28 9.99 -36.43
C PHE A 203 -39.91 10.39 -35.06
N SER A 204 -40.55 11.58 -35.04
CA SER A 204 -41.80 12.06 -34.40
C SER A 204 -42.35 11.59 -33.02
N GLY A 205 -42.86 12.55 -32.23
CA GLY A 205 -44.04 12.35 -31.38
C GLY A 205 -44.20 13.26 -30.16
N LYS A 206 -44.94 14.38 -30.29
CA LYS A 206 -45.46 15.21 -29.19
C LYS A 206 -46.72 14.57 -28.59
N SER A 207 -46.65 13.87 -27.45
CA SER A 207 -47.86 13.41 -26.73
C SER A 207 -47.62 12.69 -25.39
N VAL A 208 -46.73 13.18 -24.52
CA VAL A 208 -46.60 12.63 -23.14
C VAL A 208 -46.58 13.71 -22.04
N MET A 209 -46.38 14.98 -22.40
CA MET A 209 -46.26 16.09 -21.43
C MET A 209 -47.61 16.53 -20.83
N ASP A 210 -48.74 16.27 -21.50
CA ASP A 210 -50.07 16.73 -21.06
C ASP A 210 -50.79 15.77 -20.10
N PHE A 211 -50.28 14.54 -19.93
CA PHE A 211 -50.85 13.58 -18.98
C PHE A 211 -50.25 13.73 -17.57
N PHE A 212 -48.98 14.13 -17.46
CA PHE A 212 -48.30 14.31 -16.17
C PHE A 212 -48.62 15.63 -15.47
N ARG A 213 -49.16 16.61 -16.18
CA ARG A 213 -49.59 17.89 -15.58
C ARG A 213 -50.98 17.79 -14.92
N LYS A 214 -51.70 16.68 -15.12
CA LYS A 214 -53.08 16.47 -14.65
C LYS A 214 -53.22 15.56 -13.42
N THR A 215 -52.14 14.93 -12.96
CA THR A 215 -52.17 13.93 -11.87
C THR A 215 -51.47 14.36 -10.57
N MET A 216 -50.86 15.54 -10.50
CA MET A 216 -50.36 16.08 -9.20
C MET A 216 -50.54 17.60 -9.10
N GLY A 217 -51.78 18.03 -8.97
CA GLY A 217 -52.15 19.10 -8.04
C GLY A 217 -52.86 18.44 -6.85
N ASN A 218 -53.02 19.02 -5.66
CA ASN A 218 -52.84 20.37 -5.17
C ASN A 218 -53.13 20.28 -3.65
N SER A 219 -52.31 20.84 -2.77
CA SER A 219 -52.83 21.37 -1.50
C SER A 219 -51.92 22.48 -0.98
N ARG A 220 -52.50 23.68 -0.94
CA ARG A 220 -52.02 24.88 -0.25
C ARG A 220 -52.87 25.07 1.00
N SER A 221 -52.28 25.60 2.06
CA SER A 221 -52.98 26.49 2.99
C SER A 221 -52.01 27.54 3.54
N ASP A 222 -52.53 28.76 3.66
CA ASP A 222 -51.93 30.06 3.99
C ASP A 222 -51.45 30.23 5.45
N GLY A 223 -50.58 31.22 5.67
CA GLY A 223 -50.38 31.85 6.98
C GLY A 223 -49.20 32.84 7.06
N ASP A 224 -49.52 34.09 7.35
CA ASP A 224 -48.76 35.35 7.43
C ASP A 224 -47.50 35.37 8.37
N GLY A 225 -46.57 36.33 8.17
CA GLY A 225 -45.20 36.43 8.76
C GLY A 225 -45.06 36.76 10.28
N PRO A 226 -43.90 37.20 10.84
CA PRO A 226 -42.67 37.75 10.23
C PRO A 226 -41.30 37.27 10.83
N ALA A 227 -40.21 37.78 10.23
CA ALA A 227 -38.88 38.08 10.81
C ALA A 227 -38.00 36.99 11.48
N GLY A 228 -36.84 36.75 10.85
CA GLY A 228 -35.55 36.67 11.55
C GLY A 228 -35.11 35.31 12.08
N ALA A 229 -34.36 34.56 11.28
CA ALA A 229 -33.18 33.81 11.72
C ALA A 229 -32.44 33.25 10.49
N GLU A 230 -31.15 33.55 10.42
CA GLU A 230 -30.22 32.98 9.45
C GLU A 230 -30.09 31.46 9.67
N ALA A 231 -30.17 30.68 8.59
CA ALA A 231 -29.70 29.30 8.56
C ALA A 231 -29.16 28.96 7.15
N PRO A 232 -27.99 28.33 7.04
CA PRO A 232 -27.27 28.17 5.79
C PRO A 232 -27.94 27.13 4.88
N VAL A 233 -28.03 27.48 3.60
CA VAL A 233 -28.59 26.65 2.53
C VAL A 233 -27.62 25.51 2.20
N SER A 234 -27.84 24.34 2.79
CA SER A 234 -27.25 23.09 2.30
C SER A 234 -28.10 22.58 1.13
N ALA A 235 -27.62 22.78 -0.09
CA ALA A 235 -28.28 22.35 -1.32
C ALA A 235 -28.17 20.83 -1.48
N VAL A 236 -29.16 20.10 -0.95
CA VAL A 236 -29.38 18.68 -1.22
C VAL A 236 -29.76 18.51 -2.70
N ARG A 237 -28.80 18.09 -3.54
CA ARG A 237 -29.10 17.60 -4.88
C ARG A 237 -29.81 16.25 -4.75
N ARG A 238 -31.11 16.23 -5.03
CA ARG A 238 -31.91 15.02 -5.25
C ARG A 238 -31.27 14.17 -6.37
N ALA A 239 -30.79 12.98 -6.02
CA ALA A 239 -30.38 11.97 -6.99
C ALA A 239 -31.61 11.49 -7.78
N ARG A 240 -31.50 11.48 -9.11
CA ARG A 240 -32.47 10.84 -10.01
C ARG A 240 -32.33 9.33 -9.85
N MET A 241 -33.45 8.61 -9.69
CA MET A 241 -33.48 7.15 -9.78
C MET A 241 -32.96 6.69 -11.15
N VAL A 242 -31.99 5.79 -11.13
CA VAL A 242 -31.33 5.19 -12.29
C VAL A 242 -32.11 3.92 -12.68
N GLY A 243 -32.41 3.75 -13.97
CA GLY A 243 -33.13 2.59 -14.47
C GLY A 243 -32.27 1.31 -14.49
N PRO A 244 -32.90 0.11 -14.50
CA PRO A 244 -32.26 -1.19 -14.27
C PRO A 244 -31.19 -1.62 -15.31
N ASN A 245 -31.00 -0.87 -16.39
CA ASN A 245 -30.03 -1.16 -17.46
C ASN A 245 -29.03 -0.01 -17.73
N ALA A 246 -28.93 0.98 -16.83
CA ALA A 246 -27.99 2.08 -17.04
C ALA A 246 -26.56 1.64 -16.68
N ARG A 247 -25.65 1.63 -17.67
CA ARG A 247 -24.22 1.50 -17.39
C ARG A 247 -23.75 2.71 -16.58
N PRO A 248 -23.04 2.52 -15.45
CA PRO A 248 -22.56 3.64 -14.65
C PRO A 248 -21.60 4.49 -15.47
N LEU A 249 -21.70 5.81 -15.30
CA LEU A 249 -20.76 6.75 -15.91
C LEU A 249 -19.38 6.55 -15.25
N PRO A 250 -18.28 6.49 -16.01
CA PRO A 250 -16.95 6.33 -15.47
C PRO A 250 -16.62 7.52 -14.56
N THR A 251 -16.56 7.28 -13.25
CA THR A 251 -15.98 8.19 -12.28
C THR A 251 -14.48 8.30 -12.57
N ARG A 252 -13.98 9.53 -12.64
CA ARG A 252 -12.58 9.80 -13.00
C ARG A 252 -11.67 9.36 -11.84
N ILE A 253 -10.99 8.23 -12.03
CA ILE A 253 -10.03 7.67 -11.06
C ILE A 253 -8.81 8.60 -11.00
N LYS A 254 -8.41 9.00 -9.78
CA LYS A 254 -7.11 9.62 -9.53
C LYS A 254 -6.10 8.51 -9.25
N PHE A 255 -5.25 8.22 -10.24
CA PHE A 255 -4.11 7.32 -10.07
C PHE A 255 -3.04 8.07 -9.25
N THR A 256 -2.74 7.59 -8.05
CA THR A 256 -1.56 8.06 -7.30
C THR A 256 -0.34 7.30 -7.81
N ASP A 257 0.38 7.89 -8.76
CA ASP A 257 1.59 7.37 -9.43
C ASP A 257 2.83 7.21 -8.52
N ALA A 258 2.69 7.32 -7.19
CA ALA A 258 3.82 7.57 -6.28
C ALA A 258 4.67 6.32 -5.91
N ASP A 259 4.18 5.10 -6.12
CA ASP A 259 4.90 3.88 -5.72
C ASP A 259 5.06 2.91 -6.90
N LYS A 260 6.09 3.15 -7.72
CA LYS A 260 6.61 2.19 -8.72
C LYS A 260 7.88 1.50 -8.18
N PRO A 261 7.77 0.57 -7.21
CA PRO A 261 8.93 -0.10 -6.64
C PRO A 261 9.65 -1.00 -7.66
N GLY A 262 8.96 -1.44 -8.73
CA GLY A 262 9.52 -2.31 -9.76
C GLY A 262 10.59 -1.67 -10.65
N ALA A 263 10.62 -0.33 -10.73
CA ALA A 263 11.59 0.43 -11.51
C ALA A 263 12.64 1.16 -10.62
N ALA A 264 12.33 1.39 -9.35
CA ALA A 264 13.11 2.27 -8.48
C ALA A 264 14.08 1.55 -7.50
N ALA A 265 14.06 0.23 -7.40
CA ALA A 265 15.03 -0.51 -6.60
C ALA A 265 15.20 -1.92 -7.17
N GLY A 266 16.39 -2.52 -7.03
CA GLY A 266 16.69 -3.91 -7.39
C GLY A 266 15.93 -4.96 -6.56
N ILE A 267 14.63 -4.76 -6.33
CA ILE A 267 13.71 -5.70 -5.70
C ILE A 267 13.52 -6.84 -6.70
N GLY A 268 14.07 -8.00 -6.34
CA GLY A 268 13.94 -9.23 -7.12
C GLY A 268 12.47 -9.54 -7.34
N GLY A 269 12.10 -9.81 -8.59
CA GLY A 269 10.78 -10.36 -8.93
C GLY A 269 10.98 -11.75 -9.49
N ALA A 270 10.15 -12.71 -9.07
CA ALA A 270 10.17 -14.06 -9.62
C ALA A 270 9.30 -14.13 -10.88
N LEU A 271 9.76 -14.91 -11.86
CA LEU A 271 9.05 -15.13 -13.11
C LEU A 271 8.17 -16.37 -13.00
N TYR A 272 6.89 -16.21 -13.36
CA TYR A 272 5.87 -17.24 -13.30
C TYR A 272 5.30 -17.52 -14.69
N PRO A 273 4.86 -18.76 -14.95
CA PRO A 273 4.14 -19.07 -16.16
C PRO A 273 2.73 -18.48 -16.15
N GLU A 274 2.18 -18.27 -17.34
CA GLU A 274 0.77 -17.93 -17.56
C GLU A 274 0.12 -19.00 -18.44
N TRP A 275 -1.09 -19.42 -18.11
CA TRP A 275 -1.85 -20.40 -18.88
C TRP A 275 -2.53 -19.74 -20.07
N ASP A 276 -2.21 -20.21 -21.28
CA ASP A 276 -2.86 -19.78 -22.51
C ASP A 276 -3.96 -20.76 -22.89
N VAL A 277 -5.20 -20.46 -22.50
CA VAL A 277 -6.37 -21.31 -22.77
C VAL A 277 -6.68 -21.49 -24.26
N PHE A 278 -6.27 -20.55 -25.11
CA PHE A 278 -6.55 -20.64 -26.55
C PHE A 278 -5.57 -21.58 -27.27
N ASN A 279 -4.36 -21.71 -26.73
CA ASN A 279 -3.31 -22.58 -27.28
C ASN A 279 -3.04 -23.83 -26.42
N ASP A 280 -3.82 -24.03 -25.35
CA ASP A 280 -3.72 -25.15 -24.40
C ASP A 280 -2.28 -25.41 -23.92
N ARG A 281 -1.57 -24.32 -23.59
CA ARG A 281 -0.15 -24.39 -23.22
C ARG A 281 0.23 -23.31 -22.23
N TYR A 282 1.31 -23.55 -21.50
CA TYR A 282 1.93 -22.51 -20.67
C TYR A 282 2.83 -21.59 -21.48
N LYS A 283 2.76 -20.30 -21.19
CA LYS A 283 3.78 -19.31 -21.54
C LYS A 283 4.79 -19.25 -20.40
N PRO A 284 5.99 -19.85 -20.56
CA PRO A 284 6.96 -19.90 -19.48
C PRO A 284 7.53 -18.50 -19.19
N GLN A 285 7.80 -18.21 -17.91
CA GLN A 285 8.43 -16.97 -17.46
C GLN A 285 7.76 -15.70 -18.01
N TRP A 286 6.43 -15.73 -18.13
CA TRP A 286 5.66 -14.70 -18.81
C TRP A 286 5.32 -13.52 -17.91
N CYS A 287 5.02 -13.81 -16.64
CA CYS A 287 4.62 -12.82 -15.65
C CYS A 287 5.73 -12.63 -14.61
N ARG A 288 6.08 -11.38 -14.29
CA ARG A 288 7.00 -11.06 -13.20
C ARG A 288 6.19 -10.62 -11.99
N VAL A 289 6.32 -11.37 -10.91
CA VAL A 289 5.69 -11.07 -9.62
C VAL A 289 6.73 -10.49 -8.67
N VAL A 290 6.41 -9.37 -8.03
CA VAL A 290 7.29 -8.62 -7.13
C VAL A 290 6.59 -8.48 -5.78
N ASP A 291 7.10 -9.18 -4.77
CA ASP A 291 6.69 -8.99 -3.38
C ASP A 291 7.58 -7.95 -2.69
N PHE A 292 6.98 -7.09 -1.87
CA PHE A 292 7.71 -6.06 -1.14
C PHE A 292 6.97 -5.65 0.14
N PRO A 293 7.68 -5.27 1.22
CA PRO A 293 7.04 -4.80 2.43
C PRO A 293 6.33 -3.45 2.19
N LEU A 294 5.06 -3.35 2.57
CA LEU A 294 4.33 -2.09 2.50
C LEU A 294 4.78 -1.17 3.65
N THR A 295 5.64 -0.20 3.35
CA THR A 295 6.20 0.76 4.31
C THR A 295 5.56 2.14 4.14
N VAL A 296 4.32 2.31 4.58
CA VAL A 296 3.64 3.61 4.56
C VAL A 296 3.74 4.25 5.96
N PRO A 297 3.95 5.58 6.08
CA PRO A 297 3.91 6.29 7.36
C PRO A 297 2.54 6.13 8.02
N THR A 298 2.49 5.45 9.17
CA THR A 298 1.24 5.04 9.81
C THR A 298 0.67 6.13 10.71
N ASP A 299 -0.56 6.57 10.42
CA ASP A 299 -1.44 7.18 11.42
C ASP A 299 -2.09 6.06 12.23
N ILE A 300 -1.72 5.96 13.52
CA ILE A 300 -2.12 4.86 14.42
C ILE A 300 -3.56 5.08 14.95
N SER A 301 -4.17 6.25 14.72
CA SER A 301 -5.41 6.67 15.37
C SER A 301 -6.68 5.93 14.92
N ALA A 302 -6.66 5.21 13.79
CA ALA A 302 -7.86 4.62 13.18
C ALA A 302 -7.86 3.07 13.09
N ALA A 303 -7.15 2.35 13.95
CA ALA A 303 -6.93 0.91 13.84
C ALA A 303 -7.95 0.01 14.57
N ARG A 304 -9.22 0.41 14.70
CA ARG A 304 -10.24 -0.46 15.32
C ARG A 304 -10.81 -1.44 14.29
N VAL A 305 -10.52 -2.72 14.48
CA VAL A 305 -11.13 -3.81 13.71
C VAL A 305 -12.40 -4.25 14.45
N PRO A 306 -13.56 -4.39 13.78
CA PRO A 306 -14.76 -4.91 14.40
C PRO A 306 -14.51 -6.32 14.95
N GLU A 307 -14.94 -6.59 16.18
CA GLU A 307 -14.92 -7.95 16.73
C GLU A 307 -16.11 -8.75 16.17
N ASP A 308 -15.83 -9.96 15.68
CA ASP A 308 -16.84 -10.90 15.23
C ASP A 308 -16.76 -12.19 16.05
N ASP A 309 -17.60 -12.26 17.11
CA ASP A 309 -17.68 -13.41 18.01
C ASP A 309 -18.22 -14.67 17.33
N VAL A 310 -19.01 -14.52 16.27
CA VAL A 310 -19.53 -15.66 15.51
C VAL A 310 -18.40 -16.28 14.71
N LEU A 311 -17.66 -15.45 13.97
CA LEU A 311 -16.49 -15.88 13.21
C LEU A 311 -15.46 -16.56 14.11
N ARG A 312 -15.14 -15.96 15.25
CA ARG A 312 -14.19 -16.54 16.22
C ARG A 312 -14.63 -17.93 16.69
N ARG A 313 -15.89 -18.08 17.09
CA ARG A 313 -16.43 -19.39 17.54
C ARG A 313 -16.42 -20.44 16.44
N ARG A 314 -16.64 -20.05 15.19
CA ARG A 314 -16.64 -20.95 14.03
C ARG A 314 -15.24 -21.38 13.65
N LEU A 315 -14.33 -20.43 13.45
CA LEU A 315 -12.92 -20.71 13.13
C LEU A 315 -12.17 -21.42 14.26
N ALA A 316 -12.64 -21.30 15.51
CA ALA A 316 -12.07 -22.05 16.63
C ALA A 316 -12.10 -23.58 16.41
N ARG A 317 -12.98 -24.10 15.54
CA ARG A 317 -13.12 -25.53 15.24
C ARG A 317 -12.25 -26.02 14.07
N VAL A 318 -11.59 -25.10 13.37
CA VAL A 318 -10.83 -25.36 12.15
C VAL A 318 -9.33 -25.51 12.47
N GLY A 319 -8.57 -26.24 11.65
CA GLY A 319 -7.10 -26.18 11.70
C GLY A 319 -6.44 -26.91 12.87
N LEU A 320 -7.17 -27.78 13.57
CA LEU A 320 -6.67 -28.55 14.71
C LEU A 320 -5.91 -29.80 14.24
N GLY A 321 -4.59 -29.80 14.45
CA GLY A 321 -3.68 -30.91 14.28
C GLY A 321 -3.60 -31.80 15.53
N PRO A 322 -3.14 -33.06 15.37
CA PRO A 322 -2.99 -34.00 16.46
C PRO A 322 -1.94 -33.51 17.46
N LYS A 323 -2.26 -33.61 18.75
CA LYS A 323 -1.42 -33.29 19.90
C LYS A 323 -1.48 -34.46 20.86
N VAL A 324 -0.32 -34.95 21.27
CA VAL A 324 -0.20 -35.98 22.30
C VAL A 324 -0.21 -35.31 23.66
N LEU A 325 -1.20 -35.63 24.49
CA LEU A 325 -1.23 -35.24 25.90
C LEU A 325 -0.64 -36.37 26.72
N ARG A 326 0.42 -36.06 27.48
CA ARG A 326 1.11 -37.02 28.35
C ARG A 326 0.57 -36.96 29.77
N GLY A 327 0.83 -38.01 30.56
CA GLY A 327 0.52 -38.02 31.98
C GLY A 327 -0.98 -38.04 32.27
N ARG A 328 -1.74 -38.84 31.55
CA ARG A 328 -3.20 -38.96 31.71
C ARG A 328 -3.57 -40.22 32.50
N PRO A 329 -4.66 -40.19 33.28
CA PRO A 329 -5.13 -41.37 34.01
C PRO A 329 -5.76 -42.43 33.08
N ASP A 330 -6.14 -42.01 31.87
CA ASP A 330 -6.72 -42.85 30.82
C ASP A 330 -6.30 -42.29 29.45
N GLY A 331 -6.16 -43.15 28.45
CA GLY A 331 -5.68 -42.77 27.13
C GLY A 331 -5.48 -43.96 26.18
N ASP A 332 -5.07 -43.65 24.96
CA ASP A 332 -4.99 -44.62 23.86
C ASP A 332 -3.75 -45.53 23.96
N GLU A 333 -2.65 -45.00 24.52
CA GLU A 333 -1.35 -45.67 24.61
C GLU A 333 -0.70 -45.44 25.99
N LEU A 334 0.29 -46.26 26.35
CA LEU A 334 1.08 -46.08 27.58
C LEU A 334 2.27 -45.15 27.34
N ASP A 335 2.41 -44.15 28.22
CA ASP A 335 3.61 -43.32 28.30
C ASP A 335 4.69 -44.09 29.06
N ILE A 336 5.66 -44.62 28.33
CA ILE A 336 6.72 -45.45 28.90
C ILE A 336 7.57 -44.66 29.92
N GLU A 337 7.78 -43.37 29.72
CA GLU A 337 8.54 -42.53 30.67
C GLU A 337 7.75 -42.38 31.98
N ALA A 338 6.46 -42.01 31.89
CA ALA A 338 5.61 -41.88 33.08
C ALA A 338 5.41 -43.22 33.81
N LEU A 339 5.37 -44.33 33.08
CA LEU A 339 5.30 -45.67 33.66
C LEU A 339 6.57 -46.03 34.42
N ILE A 340 7.75 -45.74 33.85
CA ILE A 340 9.04 -45.95 34.53
C ILE A 340 9.08 -45.12 35.82
N ASP A 341 8.71 -43.83 35.75
CA ASP A 341 8.69 -42.94 36.92
C ASP A 341 7.73 -43.46 38.01
N LEU A 342 6.54 -43.95 37.65
CA LEU A 342 5.60 -44.55 38.60
C LEU A 342 6.23 -45.77 39.30
N PHE A 343 6.92 -46.65 38.57
CA PHE A 343 7.59 -47.81 39.17
C PHE A 343 8.77 -47.42 40.07
N VAL A 344 9.50 -46.35 39.73
CA VAL A 344 10.56 -45.80 40.58
C VAL A 344 9.96 -45.24 41.88
N ASP A 345 8.89 -44.44 41.78
CA ASP A 345 8.19 -43.87 42.94
C ASP A 345 7.66 -44.97 43.86
N LEU A 346 6.97 -45.97 43.31
CA LEU A 346 6.45 -47.10 44.09
C LEU A 346 7.56 -47.87 44.82
N ARG A 347 8.71 -48.08 44.18
CA ARG A 347 9.88 -48.73 44.82
C ARG A 347 10.55 -47.85 45.87
N SER A 348 10.42 -46.53 45.77
CA SER A 348 10.89 -45.59 46.79
C SER A 348 9.93 -45.46 47.99
N GLY A 349 8.76 -46.11 47.94
CA GLY A 349 7.73 -46.04 48.98
C GLY A 349 6.78 -44.84 48.84
N TYR A 350 6.87 -44.12 47.72
CA TYR A 350 6.01 -42.99 47.41
C TYR A 350 4.91 -43.40 46.42
N SER A 351 3.66 -43.05 46.69
CA SER A 351 2.53 -43.37 45.81
C SER A 351 2.00 -42.10 45.16
N ARG A 352 2.24 -41.95 43.85
CA ARG A 352 1.67 -40.88 43.01
C ARG A 352 0.41 -41.37 42.29
N PRO A 353 -0.46 -40.44 41.83
CA PRO A 353 -1.55 -40.76 40.91
C PRO A 353 -1.05 -41.46 39.63
N GLU A 354 -1.75 -42.50 39.17
CA GLU A 354 -1.41 -43.37 38.02
C GLU A 354 -1.67 -42.69 36.67
N ASN A 355 -0.95 -41.61 36.42
CA ASN A 355 -1.04 -40.83 35.20
C ASN A 355 -0.06 -41.37 34.14
N VAL A 356 -0.29 -42.60 33.66
CA VAL A 356 0.66 -43.33 32.80
C VAL A 356 0.23 -43.45 31.34
N TYR A 357 -0.87 -42.82 30.94
CA TYR A 357 -1.39 -42.89 29.58
C TYR A 357 -1.08 -41.65 28.75
N LEU A 358 -0.96 -41.86 27.43
CA LEU A 358 -0.95 -40.89 26.37
C LEU A 358 -2.35 -40.76 25.78
N GLU A 359 -2.82 -39.54 25.60
CA GLU A 359 -4.12 -39.25 24.97
C GLU A 359 -3.91 -38.43 23.70
N HIS A 360 -4.34 -38.94 22.54
CA HIS A 360 -4.20 -38.23 21.27
C HIS A 360 -5.42 -37.35 21.01
N ARG A 361 -5.25 -36.03 21.02
CA ARG A 361 -6.33 -35.08 20.71
C ARG A 361 -5.95 -34.12 19.61
N LYS A 362 -6.91 -33.70 18.79
CA LYS A 362 -6.68 -32.61 17.83
C LYS A 362 -6.75 -31.26 18.54
N LEU A 363 -5.64 -30.79 19.09
CA LEU A 363 -5.59 -29.56 19.90
C LEU A 363 -4.54 -28.55 19.44
N GLU A 364 -3.58 -28.94 18.61
CA GLU A 364 -2.53 -28.03 18.17
C GLU A 364 -2.99 -27.28 16.91
N ARG A 365 -2.78 -25.96 16.87
CA ARG A 365 -3.07 -25.19 15.64
C ARG A 365 -1.99 -25.53 14.61
N ASN A 366 -2.40 -26.17 13.53
CA ASN A 366 -1.52 -26.59 12.44
C ASN A 366 -2.10 -26.09 11.10
N LEU A 367 -2.39 -24.80 11.03
CA LEU A 367 -2.94 -24.14 9.85
C LEU A 367 -2.17 -22.85 9.56
N GLY A 368 -1.70 -22.75 8.33
CA GLY A 368 -1.07 -21.57 7.76
C GLY A 368 -2.03 -20.94 6.76
N VAL A 369 -2.49 -19.72 7.05
CA VAL A 369 -3.45 -19.00 6.20
C VAL A 369 -2.76 -17.81 5.56
N MET A 370 -2.87 -17.68 4.24
CA MET A 370 -2.49 -16.45 3.55
C MET A 370 -3.74 -15.81 2.97
N ILE A 371 -4.01 -14.57 3.42
CA ILE A 371 -5.10 -13.74 2.90
C ILE A 371 -4.51 -12.90 1.78
N LEU A 372 -5.00 -13.10 0.57
CA LEU A 372 -4.66 -12.37 -0.64
C LEU A 372 -5.80 -11.41 -0.96
N LEU A 373 -5.60 -10.12 -0.68
CA LEU A 373 -6.59 -9.06 -0.87
C LEU A 373 -6.42 -8.40 -2.25
N ASP A 374 -7.48 -8.38 -3.04
CA ASP A 374 -7.54 -7.60 -4.27
C ASP A 374 -7.48 -6.10 -3.96
N ALA A 375 -6.48 -5.42 -4.49
CA ALA A 375 -6.30 -3.98 -4.37
C ALA A 375 -6.32 -3.32 -5.76
N SER A 376 -7.01 -3.93 -6.73
CA SER A 376 -7.19 -3.39 -8.07
C SER A 376 -8.27 -2.31 -8.14
N GLY A 377 -8.22 -1.49 -9.19
CA GLY A 377 -9.13 -0.35 -9.36
C GLY A 377 -10.62 -0.70 -9.54
N SER A 378 -11.00 -1.97 -9.77
CA SER A 378 -12.40 -2.37 -9.90
C SER A 378 -13.16 -2.37 -8.58
N ALA A 379 -12.46 -2.35 -7.44
CA ALA A 379 -13.06 -2.46 -6.10
C ALA A 379 -13.69 -1.14 -5.58
N THR A 380 -14.02 -0.17 -6.45
CA THR A 380 -14.57 1.15 -6.08
C THR A 380 -16.09 1.28 -6.18
N ASP A 381 -16.82 0.22 -6.56
CA ASP A 381 -18.28 0.25 -6.53
C ASP A 381 -18.77 0.45 -5.09
N ALA A 382 -19.61 1.48 -4.87
CA ALA A 382 -20.11 1.85 -3.56
C ALA A 382 -21.48 1.22 -3.30
N ASP A 383 -21.66 0.60 -2.13
CA ASP A 383 -22.95 0.11 -1.64
C ASP A 383 -23.90 1.26 -1.28
N LEU A 384 -25.16 0.95 -0.98
CA LEU A 384 -26.21 1.87 -0.51
C LEU A 384 -25.80 2.65 0.76
N GLU A 385 -24.91 2.09 1.57
CA GLU A 385 -24.33 2.73 2.76
C GLU A 385 -23.09 3.60 2.46
N GLY A 386 -22.66 3.69 1.18
CA GLY A 386 -21.54 4.51 0.73
C GLY A 386 -20.14 3.92 0.94
N LEU A 387 -20.04 2.64 1.37
CA LEU A 387 -18.77 1.92 1.47
C LEU A 387 -18.44 1.25 0.14
N SER A 388 -17.17 1.30 -0.28
CA SER A 388 -16.73 0.61 -1.49
C SER A 388 -16.55 -0.90 -1.27
N VAL A 389 -16.66 -1.70 -2.33
CA VAL A 389 -16.30 -3.14 -2.33
C VAL A 389 -14.93 -3.36 -1.67
N HIS A 390 -13.94 -2.53 -2.01
CA HIS A 390 -12.62 -2.56 -1.39
C HIS A 390 -12.66 -2.39 0.12
N GLU A 391 -13.44 -1.43 0.62
CA GLU A 391 -13.54 -1.18 2.05
C GLU A 391 -14.17 -2.38 2.79
N HIS A 392 -15.15 -3.05 2.18
CA HIS A 392 -15.70 -4.31 2.70
C HIS A 392 -14.67 -5.43 2.73
N GLN A 393 -13.94 -5.65 1.63
CA GLN A 393 -12.92 -6.70 1.54
C GLN A 393 -11.74 -6.42 2.49
N ARG A 394 -11.30 -5.18 2.59
CA ARG A 394 -10.23 -4.72 3.49
C ARG A 394 -10.62 -4.91 4.96
N ARG A 395 -11.85 -4.57 5.34
CA ARG A 395 -12.37 -4.86 6.69
C ARG A 395 -12.45 -6.36 6.95
N ALA A 396 -12.93 -7.13 5.99
CA ALA A 396 -13.01 -8.59 6.11
C ALA A 396 -11.63 -9.23 6.29
N ALA A 397 -10.64 -8.81 5.50
CA ALA A 397 -9.24 -9.21 5.63
C ALA A 397 -8.71 -8.91 7.03
N ALA A 398 -8.99 -7.71 7.55
CA ALA A 398 -8.56 -7.31 8.89
C ALA A 398 -9.19 -8.19 9.96
N THR A 399 -10.51 -8.37 9.93
CA THR A 399 -11.25 -9.19 10.92
C THR A 399 -10.77 -10.63 10.90
N MET A 400 -10.69 -11.26 9.72
CA MET A 400 -10.19 -12.63 9.60
C MET A 400 -8.74 -12.78 10.08
N ALA A 401 -7.85 -11.84 9.72
CA ALA A 401 -6.45 -11.90 10.13
C ALA A 401 -6.30 -11.82 11.66
N VAL A 402 -7.06 -10.94 12.31
CA VAL A 402 -7.08 -10.82 13.78
C VAL A 402 -7.65 -12.10 14.40
N THR A 403 -8.81 -12.55 13.94
CA THR A 403 -9.49 -13.72 14.51
C THR A 403 -8.63 -14.99 14.41
N LEU A 404 -8.03 -15.26 13.25
CA LEU A 404 -7.17 -16.43 13.05
C LEU A 404 -5.89 -16.34 13.90
N GLU A 405 -5.27 -15.15 14.00
CA GLU A 405 -4.07 -14.97 14.83
C GLU A 405 -4.37 -15.09 16.33
N GLU A 406 -5.51 -14.58 16.81
CA GLU A 406 -5.99 -14.75 18.19
C GLU A 406 -6.23 -16.22 18.54
N LEU A 407 -6.70 -17.01 17.57
CA LEU A 407 -6.91 -18.45 17.72
C LEU A 407 -5.60 -19.26 17.70
N GLY A 408 -4.49 -18.64 17.30
CA GLY A 408 -3.15 -19.24 17.27
C GLY A 408 -2.72 -19.77 15.90
N ASP A 409 -3.45 -19.46 14.83
CA ASP A 409 -3.06 -19.84 13.46
C ASP A 409 -1.93 -18.93 12.93
N ARG A 410 -1.09 -19.47 12.04
CA ARG A 410 -0.07 -18.66 11.35
C ARG A 410 -0.73 -17.94 10.18
N VAL A 411 -0.74 -16.62 10.20
CA VAL A 411 -1.46 -15.82 9.18
C VAL A 411 -0.51 -14.86 8.48
N ALA A 412 -0.63 -14.72 7.16
CA ALA A 412 -0.05 -13.63 6.39
C ALA A 412 -1.15 -12.88 5.62
N VAL A 413 -0.94 -11.58 5.38
CA VAL A 413 -1.84 -10.70 4.62
C VAL A 413 -1.02 -9.99 3.56
N TYR A 414 -1.35 -10.27 2.31
CA TYR A 414 -0.78 -9.64 1.13
C TYR A 414 -1.90 -9.00 0.33
N ALA A 415 -1.62 -7.85 -0.27
CA ALA A 415 -2.46 -7.32 -1.33
C ALA A 415 -1.95 -7.84 -2.68
N PHE A 416 -2.77 -7.74 -3.71
CA PHE A 416 -2.31 -7.90 -5.07
C PHE A 416 -2.89 -6.82 -5.99
N ARG A 417 -2.07 -6.41 -6.96
CA ARG A 417 -2.42 -5.53 -8.08
C ARG A 417 -1.42 -5.74 -9.20
N SER A 418 -1.75 -5.37 -10.43
CA SER A 418 -0.88 -5.57 -11.59
C SER A 418 -0.85 -4.36 -12.51
N GLU A 419 0.29 -4.16 -13.17
CA GLU A 419 0.50 -3.17 -14.23
C GLU A 419 1.11 -3.90 -15.43
N GLY A 420 0.28 -4.65 -16.15
CA GLY A 420 0.75 -5.59 -17.17
C GLY A 420 1.49 -6.80 -16.60
N ARG A 421 1.92 -7.68 -17.51
CA ARG A 421 2.62 -8.94 -17.15
C ARG A 421 3.96 -8.75 -16.44
N HIS A 422 4.66 -7.64 -16.67
CA HIS A 422 6.01 -7.42 -16.14
C HIS A 422 6.03 -6.84 -14.73
N ALA A 423 4.86 -6.50 -14.18
CA ALA A 423 4.73 -5.84 -12.90
C ALA A 423 3.46 -6.29 -12.17
N VAL A 424 3.45 -7.54 -11.72
CA VAL A 424 2.44 -8.05 -10.78
C VAL A 424 2.96 -7.84 -9.38
N TYR A 425 2.32 -6.98 -8.60
CA TYR A 425 2.77 -6.56 -7.29
C TYR A 425 2.06 -7.33 -6.18
N LEU A 426 2.83 -7.80 -5.19
CA LEU A 426 2.33 -8.40 -3.95
C LEU A 426 2.81 -7.58 -2.73
N PRO A 427 2.20 -6.42 -2.42
CA PRO A 427 2.54 -5.67 -1.23
C PRO A 427 2.27 -6.49 0.04
N ALA A 428 3.29 -6.72 0.84
CA ALA A 428 3.20 -7.42 2.12
C ALA A 428 2.70 -6.46 3.20
N ILE A 429 1.45 -6.60 3.62
CA ILE A 429 0.87 -5.88 4.76
C ILE A 429 1.37 -6.51 6.06
N LYS A 430 1.33 -7.85 6.11
CA LYS A 430 1.74 -8.68 7.24
C LYS A 430 2.34 -9.99 6.72
N THR A 431 3.60 -10.27 7.04
CA THR A 431 4.22 -11.58 6.76
C THR A 431 3.91 -12.60 7.87
N PHE A 432 4.20 -13.88 7.66
CA PHE A 432 3.95 -14.94 8.64
C PHE A 432 4.72 -14.77 9.97
N ASP A 433 5.83 -14.03 9.95
CA ASP A 433 6.68 -13.81 11.13
C ASP A 433 6.33 -12.51 11.87
N GLN A 434 5.38 -11.73 11.34
CA GLN A 434 4.91 -10.49 11.94
C GLN A 434 3.60 -10.72 12.70
N ARG A 435 3.40 -9.97 13.79
CA ARG A 435 2.10 -9.90 14.47
C ARG A 435 1.20 -8.88 13.77
N PHE A 436 -0.10 -9.15 13.70
CA PHE A 436 -1.08 -8.23 13.13
C PHE A 436 -1.55 -7.16 14.14
N GLY A 437 -0.58 -6.40 14.66
CA GLY A 437 -0.79 -5.29 15.58
C GLY A 437 -1.25 -4.01 14.88
N ALA A 438 -1.19 -2.89 15.60
CA ALA A 438 -1.63 -1.58 15.11
C ALA A 438 -0.96 -1.16 13.79
N VAL A 439 0.33 -1.47 13.61
CA VAL A 439 1.08 -1.16 12.37
C VAL A 439 0.53 -1.91 11.17
N GLY A 440 0.26 -3.22 11.30
CA GLY A 440 -0.32 -4.02 10.22
C GLY A 440 -1.72 -3.55 9.85
N ARG A 441 -2.53 -3.18 10.85
CA ARG A 441 -3.87 -2.61 10.65
C ARG A 441 -3.83 -1.25 9.96
N ALA A 442 -2.91 -0.37 10.35
CA ALA A 442 -2.72 0.92 9.72
C ALA A 442 -2.25 0.80 8.26
N ARG A 443 -1.30 -0.12 7.97
CA ARG A 443 -0.91 -0.46 6.59
C ARG A 443 -2.09 -0.93 5.76
N LEU A 444 -2.92 -1.81 6.32
CA LEU A 444 -4.11 -2.30 5.64
C LEU A 444 -5.13 -1.19 5.39
N ASN A 445 -5.36 -0.30 6.37
CA ASN A 445 -6.24 0.87 6.24
C ASN A 445 -5.79 1.86 5.16
N GLN A 446 -4.49 1.99 4.95
CA GLN A 446 -3.92 2.90 3.97
C GLN A 446 -3.84 2.32 2.55
N LEU A 447 -4.13 1.02 2.39
CA LEU A 447 -4.13 0.35 1.10
C LEU A 447 -5.19 0.97 0.18
N GLN A 448 -4.75 1.65 -0.88
CA GLN A 448 -5.63 2.24 -1.88
C GLN A 448 -5.76 1.32 -3.11
N PRO A 449 -6.98 1.14 -3.66
CA PRO A 449 -7.19 0.46 -4.93
C PRO A 449 -6.43 1.14 -6.06
N SER A 450 -5.76 0.37 -6.91
CA SER A 450 -5.00 0.89 -8.05
C SER A 450 -4.71 -0.19 -9.10
N ASN A 451 -4.55 0.25 -10.34
CA ASN A 451 -4.17 -0.59 -11.48
C ASN A 451 -5.16 -1.76 -11.73
N TYR A 452 -4.64 -2.90 -12.16
CA TYR A 452 -5.38 -4.01 -12.77
C TYR A 452 -5.21 -5.34 -12.01
N THR A 453 -5.85 -6.41 -12.49
CA THR A 453 -6.08 -7.69 -11.80
C THR A 453 -5.61 -8.90 -12.63
N ARG A 454 -4.29 -9.08 -12.77
CA ARG A 454 -3.70 -10.31 -13.36
C ARG A 454 -3.64 -11.44 -12.33
N LEU A 455 -4.82 -11.91 -11.93
CA LEU A 455 -5.05 -12.76 -10.77
C LEU A 455 -4.25 -14.07 -10.77
N GLY A 456 -4.15 -14.78 -11.89
CA GLY A 456 -3.46 -16.08 -11.93
C GLY A 456 -1.98 -15.99 -11.55
N ALA A 457 -1.27 -14.97 -12.04
CA ALA A 457 0.11 -14.70 -11.63
C ALA A 457 0.23 -14.32 -10.14
N GLY A 458 -0.70 -13.51 -9.63
CA GLY A 458 -0.77 -13.15 -8.21
C GLY A 458 -0.98 -14.37 -7.31
N ILE A 459 -1.88 -15.28 -7.70
CA ILE A 459 -2.15 -16.55 -7.00
C ILE A 459 -0.89 -17.42 -6.96
N ARG A 460 -0.21 -17.61 -8.10
CA ARG A 460 1.03 -18.41 -8.15
C ARG A 460 2.12 -17.83 -7.25
N GLY A 461 2.36 -16.51 -7.34
CA GLY A 461 3.36 -15.84 -6.52
C GLY A 461 3.05 -15.91 -5.02
N ALA A 462 1.80 -15.68 -4.65
CA ALA A 462 1.38 -15.80 -3.27
C ALA A 462 1.49 -17.28 -2.80
N GLY A 463 1.09 -18.24 -3.63
CA GLY A 463 1.15 -19.66 -3.33
C GLY A 463 2.57 -20.14 -3.03
N GLU A 464 3.58 -19.66 -3.76
CA GLU A 464 4.99 -19.90 -3.42
C GLU A 464 5.38 -19.37 -2.03
N ILE A 465 4.97 -18.14 -1.69
CA ILE A 465 5.21 -17.57 -0.36
C ILE A 465 4.56 -18.46 0.71
N LEU A 466 3.30 -18.86 0.52
CA LEU A 466 2.57 -19.72 1.44
C LEU A 466 3.25 -21.08 1.62
N LYS A 467 3.66 -21.75 0.53
CA LYS A 467 4.35 -23.06 0.59
C LYS A 467 5.67 -22.99 1.35
N ASN A 468 6.45 -21.92 1.12
CA ASN A 468 7.80 -21.78 1.65
C ASN A 468 7.85 -21.22 3.07
N GLN A 469 6.91 -20.36 3.46
CA GLN A 469 6.98 -19.58 4.71
C GLN A 469 5.94 -20.01 5.76
N ALA A 470 4.84 -20.65 5.38
CA ALA A 470 3.76 -20.98 6.33
C ALA A 470 4.15 -21.98 7.41
N GLY A 471 5.14 -22.84 7.17
CA GLY A 471 5.71 -23.75 8.18
C GLY A 471 4.70 -24.72 8.84
N THR A 472 3.52 -24.90 8.24
CA THR A 472 2.46 -25.80 8.71
C THR A 472 2.16 -26.86 7.66
N GLN A 473 1.56 -27.98 8.10
CA GLN A 473 1.12 -29.05 7.20
C GLN A 473 -0.12 -28.63 6.42
N ASN A 474 -1.13 -28.07 7.11
CA ASN A 474 -2.30 -27.53 6.42
C ASN A 474 -2.01 -26.10 6.00
N ARG A 475 -2.28 -25.80 4.73
CA ARG A 475 -2.04 -24.49 4.10
C ARG A 475 -3.31 -24.07 3.37
N LEU A 476 -3.74 -22.84 3.60
CA LEU A 476 -4.95 -22.28 3.00
C LEU A 476 -4.66 -20.91 2.41
N LEU A 477 -4.90 -20.77 1.12
CA LEU A 477 -5.00 -19.49 0.43
C LEU A 477 -6.45 -18.99 0.51
N VAL A 478 -6.65 -17.82 1.11
CA VAL A 478 -7.93 -17.11 1.08
C VAL A 478 -7.81 -15.93 0.13
N VAL A 479 -8.52 -15.96 -1.00
CA VAL A 479 -8.55 -14.85 -1.98
C VAL A 479 -9.78 -13.99 -1.72
N LEU A 480 -9.58 -12.70 -1.49
CA LEU A 480 -10.66 -11.71 -1.40
C LEU A 480 -10.66 -10.90 -2.69
N SER A 481 -11.60 -11.18 -3.59
CA SER A 481 -11.70 -10.51 -4.89
C SER A 481 -13.15 -10.49 -5.36
N ASP A 482 -13.49 -9.50 -6.19
CA ASP A 482 -14.79 -9.39 -6.86
C ASP A 482 -14.97 -10.43 -7.99
N GLY A 483 -13.90 -11.16 -8.33
CA GLY A 483 -13.89 -12.17 -9.38
C GLY A 483 -13.90 -11.57 -10.79
N CYS A 484 -13.37 -10.37 -10.98
CA CYS A 484 -13.27 -9.72 -12.29
C CYS A 484 -11.80 -9.54 -12.72
N PRO A 485 -11.08 -10.63 -13.08
CA PRO A 485 -9.69 -10.52 -13.49
C PRO A 485 -9.58 -9.81 -14.85
N TYR A 486 -8.79 -8.74 -14.89
CA TYR A 486 -8.60 -7.88 -16.06
C TYR A 486 -7.26 -7.17 -16.01
N ASP A 487 -6.46 -7.23 -17.08
CA ASP A 487 -5.20 -6.49 -17.28
C ASP A 487 -4.87 -6.44 -18.79
N ASP A 488 -3.81 -5.72 -19.20
CA ASP A 488 -3.42 -5.62 -20.61
C ASP A 488 -3.12 -7.00 -21.23
N GLY A 489 -3.82 -7.30 -22.32
CA GLY A 489 -3.79 -8.61 -22.99
C GLY A 489 -4.25 -9.79 -22.12
N TYR A 490 -5.03 -9.52 -21.06
CA TYR A 490 -5.50 -10.49 -20.07
C TYR A 490 -6.94 -10.17 -19.67
N GLU A 491 -7.91 -10.69 -20.41
CA GLU A 491 -9.33 -10.34 -20.21
C GLU A 491 -10.28 -11.50 -20.54
N GLY A 492 -11.51 -11.39 -20.04
CA GLY A 492 -12.60 -12.33 -20.30
C GLY A 492 -12.21 -13.78 -20.06
N ARG A 493 -12.58 -14.67 -20.99
CA ARG A 493 -12.32 -16.12 -20.88
C ARG A 493 -10.84 -16.47 -20.66
N TYR A 494 -9.92 -15.68 -21.20
CA TYR A 494 -8.48 -15.93 -21.00
C TYR A 494 -8.09 -15.71 -19.53
N ALA A 495 -8.50 -14.56 -18.98
CA ALA A 495 -8.23 -14.21 -17.59
C ALA A 495 -8.94 -15.13 -16.58
N GLU A 496 -10.19 -15.49 -16.86
CA GLU A 496 -10.95 -16.47 -16.07
C GLU A 496 -10.23 -17.83 -16.04
N ALA A 497 -9.80 -18.32 -17.22
CA ALA A 497 -9.16 -19.62 -17.34
C ALA A 497 -7.77 -19.69 -16.70
N ASP A 498 -6.94 -18.65 -16.80
CA ASP A 498 -5.64 -18.63 -16.12
C ASP A 498 -5.77 -18.57 -14.60
N ALA A 499 -6.72 -17.78 -14.08
CA ALA A 499 -7.00 -17.74 -12.64
C ALA A 499 -7.48 -19.10 -12.11
N ALA A 500 -8.43 -19.73 -12.82
CA ALA A 500 -8.91 -21.07 -12.47
C ALA A 500 -7.78 -22.11 -12.52
N LYS A 501 -6.90 -22.03 -13.53
CA LYS A 501 -5.75 -22.92 -13.66
C LYS A 501 -4.75 -22.73 -12.53
N ALA A 502 -4.45 -21.48 -12.13
CA ALA A 502 -3.57 -21.18 -11.01
C ALA A 502 -4.09 -21.75 -9.68
N LEU A 503 -5.41 -21.72 -9.44
CA LEU A 503 -6.04 -22.34 -8.26
C LEU A 503 -5.97 -23.86 -8.32
N GLU A 504 -6.22 -24.46 -9.48
CA GLU A 504 -6.09 -25.90 -9.70
C GLU A 504 -4.66 -26.39 -9.41
N GLU A 505 -3.66 -25.67 -9.90
CA GLU A 505 -2.24 -25.93 -9.67
C GLU A 505 -1.90 -25.95 -8.17
N LEU A 506 -2.27 -24.90 -7.44
CA LEU A 506 -1.99 -24.83 -5.99
C LEU A 506 -2.66 -25.97 -5.22
N ARG A 507 -3.88 -26.34 -5.60
CA ARG A 507 -4.58 -27.47 -5.00
C ARG A 507 -3.87 -28.79 -5.25
N ALA A 508 -3.38 -29.00 -6.47
CA ALA A 508 -2.59 -30.19 -6.80
C ALA A 508 -1.29 -30.28 -5.98
N GLU A 509 -0.77 -29.14 -5.51
CA GLU A 509 0.40 -29.04 -4.64
C GLU A 509 0.08 -29.08 -3.13
N GLY A 510 -1.15 -29.41 -2.75
CA GLY A 510 -1.56 -29.55 -1.35
C GLY A 510 -1.87 -28.23 -0.64
N VAL A 511 -2.16 -27.16 -1.38
CA VAL A 511 -2.62 -25.88 -0.84
C VAL A 511 -4.13 -25.74 -1.05
N ALA A 512 -4.88 -25.56 0.03
CA ALA A 512 -6.33 -25.36 -0.06
C ALA A 512 -6.58 -23.94 -0.56
N CYS A 513 -7.66 -23.74 -1.31
CA CYS A 513 -8.02 -22.42 -1.82
C CYS A 513 -9.49 -22.12 -1.51
N LEU A 514 -9.72 -20.96 -0.91
CA LEU A 514 -11.04 -20.41 -0.60
C LEU A 514 -11.14 -19.00 -1.19
N CYS A 515 -12.08 -18.78 -2.10
CA CYS A 515 -12.28 -17.47 -2.75
C CYS A 515 -13.55 -16.81 -2.22
N LEU A 516 -13.43 -15.63 -1.62
CA LEU A 516 -14.55 -14.91 -1.01
C LEU A 516 -14.79 -13.61 -1.76
N SER A 517 -16.02 -13.45 -2.26
CA SER A 517 -16.49 -12.20 -2.87
C SER A 517 -17.40 -11.47 -1.89
N ILE A 518 -16.91 -10.37 -1.32
CA ILE A 518 -17.62 -9.61 -0.28
C ILE A 518 -17.93 -8.22 -0.80
N GLY A 519 -19.19 -7.78 -0.68
CA GLY A 519 -19.67 -6.47 -1.10
C GLY A 519 -19.86 -6.35 -2.62
N SER A 520 -19.41 -7.33 -3.41
CA SER A 520 -19.61 -7.35 -4.85
C SER A 520 -20.96 -7.95 -5.22
N THR A 521 -21.55 -7.43 -6.30
CA THR A 521 -22.77 -7.96 -6.92
C THR A 521 -22.48 -8.94 -8.06
N THR A 522 -21.22 -9.36 -8.23
CA THR A 522 -20.83 -10.34 -9.25
C THR A 522 -21.66 -11.61 -9.12
N PRO A 523 -22.36 -12.04 -10.20
CA PRO A 523 -23.22 -13.20 -10.14
C PRO A 523 -22.41 -14.49 -9.95
N ALA A 524 -23.02 -15.49 -9.30
CA ALA A 524 -22.34 -16.71 -8.88
C ALA A 524 -21.73 -17.51 -10.05
N ASP A 525 -22.36 -17.48 -11.22
CA ASP A 525 -21.85 -18.16 -12.42
C ASP A 525 -20.54 -17.53 -12.94
N ALA A 526 -20.36 -16.22 -12.80
CA ALA A 526 -19.12 -15.53 -13.14
C ALA A 526 -17.99 -15.89 -12.16
N LEU A 527 -18.29 -15.90 -10.86
CA LEU A 527 -17.34 -16.34 -9.84
C LEU A 527 -16.90 -17.80 -10.06
N ALA A 528 -17.83 -18.68 -10.42
CA ALA A 528 -17.54 -20.07 -10.73
C ALA A 528 -16.62 -20.26 -11.95
N ARG A 529 -16.70 -19.38 -12.96
CA ARG A 529 -15.78 -19.42 -14.12
C ARG A 529 -14.34 -19.07 -13.73
N VAL A 530 -14.16 -18.12 -12.81
CA VAL A 530 -12.85 -17.60 -12.39
C VAL A 530 -12.22 -18.48 -11.32
N PHE A 531 -12.99 -18.85 -10.30
CA PHE A 531 -12.51 -19.64 -9.17
C PHE A 531 -12.53 -21.14 -9.45
N GLY A 532 -13.22 -21.55 -10.53
CA GLY A 532 -13.25 -22.93 -10.99
C GLY A 532 -13.79 -23.87 -9.92
N SER A 533 -13.04 -24.93 -9.65
CA SER A 533 -13.37 -25.92 -8.62
C SER A 533 -13.02 -25.49 -7.20
N ALA A 534 -12.36 -24.35 -7.00
CA ALA A 534 -12.04 -23.84 -5.67
C ALA A 534 -13.33 -23.53 -4.88
N GLY A 535 -13.28 -23.77 -3.57
CA GLY A 535 -14.34 -23.35 -2.66
C GLY A 535 -14.54 -21.85 -2.80
N HIS A 536 -15.78 -21.42 -3.04
CA HIS A 536 -16.09 -20.00 -3.15
C HIS A 536 -17.42 -19.66 -2.51
N ALA A 537 -17.54 -18.43 -2.02
CA ALA A 537 -18.76 -17.88 -1.45
C ALA A 537 -18.88 -16.39 -1.76
N ASN A 538 -20.13 -15.92 -1.85
CA ASN A 538 -20.44 -14.50 -2.00
C ASN A 538 -21.36 -14.02 -0.86
N ALA A 539 -21.21 -12.76 -0.47
CA ALA A 539 -22.09 -12.09 0.48
C ALA A 539 -21.92 -10.56 0.39
N ALA A 540 -22.90 -9.81 0.89
CA ALA A 540 -22.74 -8.35 0.99
C ALA A 540 -21.73 -7.99 2.10
N THR A 541 -21.74 -8.74 3.20
CA THR A 541 -20.87 -8.49 4.36
C THR A 541 -20.18 -9.76 4.86
N LEU A 542 -19.06 -9.61 5.57
CA LEU A 542 -18.39 -10.76 6.21
C LEU A 542 -19.29 -11.44 7.24
N SER A 543 -20.09 -10.66 7.98
CA SER A 543 -20.99 -11.15 9.03
C SER A 543 -22.02 -12.16 8.52
N GLU A 544 -22.42 -12.08 7.26
CA GLU A 544 -23.32 -13.06 6.61
C GLU A 544 -22.62 -14.41 6.36
N LEU A 545 -21.30 -14.40 6.10
CA LEU A 545 -20.51 -15.61 5.90
C LEU A 545 -20.02 -16.22 7.21
N SER A 546 -19.85 -15.40 8.26
CA SER A 546 -19.32 -15.83 9.57
C SER A 546 -19.98 -17.10 10.13
N PRO A 547 -21.32 -17.30 10.07
CA PRO A 547 -21.97 -18.52 10.56
C PRO A 547 -21.56 -19.83 9.87
N HIS A 548 -21.08 -19.75 8.63
CA HIS A 548 -20.74 -20.89 7.76
C HIS A 548 -19.23 -20.98 7.49
N MET A 549 -18.41 -20.13 8.12
CA MET A 549 -16.98 -20.06 7.82
C MET A 549 -16.22 -21.34 8.19
N ASP A 550 -16.68 -22.07 9.22
CA ASP A 550 -16.14 -23.39 9.57
C ASP A 550 -16.36 -24.40 8.44
N GLU A 551 -17.56 -24.44 7.88
CA GLU A 551 -17.91 -25.31 6.75
C GLU A 551 -17.07 -24.97 5.51
N LEU A 552 -16.92 -23.68 5.17
CA LEU A 552 -16.14 -23.21 4.03
C LEU A 552 -14.65 -23.54 4.15
N PHE A 553 -14.06 -23.36 5.34
CA PHE A 553 -12.66 -23.71 5.57
C PHE A 553 -12.46 -25.24 5.55
N LEU A 554 -13.35 -25.99 6.22
CA LEU A 554 -13.23 -27.44 6.31
C LEU A 554 -13.48 -28.12 4.97
N SER A 555 -14.41 -27.64 4.14
CA SER A 555 -14.62 -28.17 2.78
C SER A 555 -13.36 -27.97 1.93
N SER A 556 -12.82 -26.75 1.91
CA SER A 556 -11.61 -26.40 1.16
C SER A 556 -10.40 -27.25 1.59
N LEU A 557 -10.25 -27.51 2.90
CA LEU A 557 -9.18 -28.36 3.43
C LEU A 557 -9.40 -29.86 3.16
N ARG A 558 -10.64 -30.35 3.23
CA ARG A 558 -10.97 -31.77 2.98
C ARG A 558 -10.77 -32.16 1.52
N GLU A 559 -11.00 -31.24 0.60
CA GLU A 559 -10.81 -31.48 -0.83
C GLU A 559 -9.36 -31.84 -1.19
N LEU A 560 -8.38 -31.50 -0.33
CA LEU A 560 -7.00 -31.96 -0.47
C LEU A 560 -6.75 -33.38 0.04
N ALA A 561 -7.59 -33.86 0.97
CA ALA A 561 -7.43 -35.16 1.61
C ALA A 561 -8.07 -36.31 0.80
N ALA A 562 -8.85 -35.98 -0.23
CA ALA A 562 -9.42 -36.97 -1.13
C ALA A 562 -8.32 -37.46 -2.11
N PRO A 563 -8.09 -38.78 -2.23
CA PRO A 563 -7.16 -39.29 -3.23
C PRO A 563 -7.64 -38.89 -4.62
N THR A 564 -6.76 -38.30 -5.41
CA THR A 564 -7.02 -37.99 -6.82
C THR A 564 -7.36 -39.31 -7.52
N PRO A 565 -8.57 -39.49 -8.09
CA PRO A 565 -8.83 -40.66 -8.92
C PRO A 565 -7.84 -40.62 -10.08
N ARG A 566 -7.01 -41.66 -10.17
CA ARG A 566 -6.01 -41.85 -11.23
C ARG A 566 -6.66 -42.05 -12.59
#